data_AF-K1SWW6-F1
#
_entry.id   AF-K1SWW6-F1
#
_cell.length_a   1.000
_cell.length_b   1.000
_cell.length_c   1.000
_cell.angle_alpha   90.00
_cell.angle_beta   90.00
_cell.angle_gamma   90.00
#
_symmetry.space_group_name_H-M   'P 1'
#
loop_
_entity.id
_entity.type
_entity.pdbx_description
1 polymer ?
#
loop_
_entity_poly.entity_id
_entity_poly.type
_entity_poly.pdbx_seq_one_letter_code
_entity_poly.pdbx_strand_id
1 'polypeptide(L)'
;SDATLCPLGSSEIGEKITTKDCLAIVEELKRQIYEDSRTLDNFKKQSQDFLGKFSAHNTFHFNVSPVTEEEFIAFASNLCEFVDNDKISEYQKRISGRYTDIIFRISKEVGDLTRREGDIGKTINDINHDFEERNFAGVIREIALRPLKSNDQLMILLLRIRDFAEENQFNMGEMDLFATESRQDVNAKAVKYLLAFMKGLLDEPNRKQLQVADTFKLEFRIKENDNDTGWVEKIANVGSDGTDIL
;
A
#
# COMPACT_ATOMS: atom_id res chain seq x y z
N SER A 1 -17.10 5.87 44.93
CA SER A 1 -17.70 4.60 45.33
C SER A 1 -18.37 4.03 44.11
N ASP A 2 -17.71 3.11 43.41
CA ASP A 2 -18.31 2.42 42.27
C ASP A 2 -17.86 0.95 42.32
N ALA A 3 -18.74 0.15 42.90
CA ALA A 3 -18.56 -1.27 43.12
C ALA A 3 -19.14 -2.01 41.92
N THR A 4 -18.35 -2.16 40.86
CA THR A 4 -18.72 -3.04 39.74
C THR A 4 -17.49 -3.73 39.16
N LEU A 5 -16.82 -4.51 40.00
CA LEU A 5 -15.73 -5.42 39.60
C LEU A 5 -15.76 -6.66 40.49
N CYS A 6 -16.90 -7.35 40.47
CA CYS A 6 -16.99 -8.75 40.82
C CYS A 6 -17.62 -9.46 39.63
N PRO A 7 -17.06 -10.54 39.09
CA PRO A 7 -17.71 -11.28 38.03
C PRO A 7 -19.05 -11.79 38.56
N LEU A 8 -20.14 -11.47 37.85
CA LEU A 8 -21.45 -12.10 38.01
C LEU A 8 -21.30 -13.57 37.63
N GLY A 9 -20.88 -14.32 38.65
CA GLY A 9 -20.41 -15.69 38.57
C GLY A 9 -19.75 -16.12 39.88
N SER A 10 -20.01 -15.43 41.00
CA SER A 10 -19.90 -16.06 42.31
C SER A 10 -21.01 -17.11 42.39
N SER A 11 -20.75 -18.26 41.78
CA SER A 11 -21.40 -19.50 42.21
C SER A 11 -21.18 -19.51 43.71
N GLU A 12 -22.25 -19.37 44.50
CA GLU A 12 -22.19 -19.63 45.92
C GLU A 12 -21.49 -20.98 46.05
N ILE A 13 -20.25 -20.98 46.53
CA ILE A 13 -19.51 -22.20 46.78
C ILE A 13 -20.18 -22.79 48.02
N GLY A 14 -21.33 -23.44 47.81
CA GLY A 14 -22.06 -24.10 48.88
C GLY A 14 -21.13 -25.09 49.55
N GLU A 15 -21.21 -25.16 50.89
CA GLU A 15 -20.46 -26.14 51.66
C GLU A 15 -20.69 -27.54 51.07
N LYS A 16 -19.62 -28.12 50.52
CA LYS A 16 -19.65 -29.49 50.02
C LYS A 16 -19.49 -30.42 51.23
N ILE A 17 -20.54 -31.17 51.55
CA ILE A 17 -20.47 -32.25 52.54
C ILE A 17 -19.37 -33.22 52.07
N THR A 18 -18.34 -33.42 52.89
CA THR A 18 -17.18 -34.27 52.57
C THR A 18 -16.98 -35.31 53.66
N THR A 19 -16.70 -36.54 53.24
CA THR A 19 -16.30 -37.65 54.12
C THR A 19 -14.78 -37.84 54.14
N LYS A 20 -14.03 -36.98 53.43
CA LYS A 20 -12.57 -37.04 53.37
C LYS A 20 -11.98 -36.48 54.67
N ASP A 21 -10.90 -37.10 55.16
CA ASP A 21 -10.16 -36.52 56.27
C ASP A 21 -9.47 -35.20 55.86
N CYS A 22 -9.11 -34.39 56.85
CA CYS A 22 -8.49 -33.08 56.60
C CYS A 22 -7.17 -33.17 55.82
N LEU A 23 -6.39 -34.25 55.98
CA LEU A 23 -5.12 -34.42 55.25
C LEU A 23 -5.40 -34.65 53.76
N ALA A 24 -6.38 -35.50 53.44
CA ALA A 24 -6.80 -35.75 52.07
C ALA A 24 -7.33 -34.49 51.36
N ILE A 25 -8.06 -33.62 52.09
CA ILE A 25 -8.53 -32.33 51.55
C ILE A 25 -7.36 -31.39 51.30
N VAL A 26 -6.40 -31.31 52.22
CA VAL A 26 -5.20 -30.45 52.06
C VAL A 26 -4.35 -30.90 50.87
N GLU A 27 -4.13 -32.21 50.70
CA GLU A 27 -3.38 -32.72 49.55
C GLU A 27 -4.10 -32.46 48.21
N GLU A 28 -5.43 -32.56 48.18
CA GLU A 28 -6.23 -32.21 47.01
C GLU A 28 -6.14 -30.72 46.68
N LEU A 29 -6.22 -29.83 47.67
CA LEU A 29 -6.04 -28.39 47.49
C LEU A 29 -4.66 -28.04 46.96
N LYS A 30 -3.60 -28.64 47.53
CA LYS A 30 -2.24 -28.46 47.01
C LYS A 30 -2.15 -28.88 45.56
N ARG A 31 -2.67 -30.06 45.21
CA ARG A 31 -2.69 -30.55 43.83
C ARG A 31 -3.40 -29.57 42.90
N GLN A 32 -4.56 -29.05 43.32
CA GLN A 32 -5.33 -28.08 42.54
C GLN A 32 -4.54 -26.78 42.32
N ILE A 33 -3.91 -26.24 43.37
CA ILE A 33 -3.07 -25.03 43.25
C ILE A 33 -1.92 -25.25 42.26
N TYR A 34 -1.27 -26.42 42.31
CA TYR A 34 -0.21 -26.75 41.35
C TYR A 34 -0.73 -26.87 39.92
N GLU A 35 -1.90 -27.49 39.72
CA GLU A 35 -2.53 -27.64 38.40
C GLU A 35 -2.96 -26.29 37.83
N ASP A 36 -3.55 -25.42 38.65
CA ASP A 36 -3.98 -24.08 38.27
C ASP A 36 -2.76 -23.21 37.91
N SER A 37 -1.69 -23.24 38.72
CA SER A 37 -0.44 -22.55 38.43
C SER A 37 0.17 -23.00 37.10
N ARG A 38 0.21 -24.31 36.84
CA ARG A 38 0.73 -24.85 35.58
C ARG A 38 -0.11 -24.44 34.38
N THR A 39 -1.43 -24.39 34.55
CA THR A 39 -2.37 -23.97 33.51
C THR A 39 -2.19 -22.49 33.17
N LEU A 40 -2.04 -21.64 34.20
CA LEU A 40 -1.76 -20.22 34.05
C LEU A 40 -0.43 -19.97 33.34
N ASP A 41 0.63 -20.67 33.72
CA ASP A 41 1.95 -20.54 33.07
C ASP A 41 1.89 -20.95 31.59
N ASN A 42 1.16 -22.03 31.29
CA ASN A 42 0.95 -22.45 29.91
C ASN A 42 0.15 -21.39 29.12
N PHE A 43 -0.91 -20.83 29.70
CA PHE A 43 -1.68 -19.75 29.09
C PHE A 43 -0.82 -18.52 28.80
N LYS A 44 -0.01 -18.07 29.78
CA LYS A 44 0.92 -16.94 29.60
C LYS A 44 1.90 -17.19 28.46
N LYS A 45 2.47 -18.40 28.40
CA LYS A 45 3.38 -18.80 27.32
C LYS A 45 2.71 -18.76 25.94
N GLN A 46 1.54 -19.39 25.79
CA GLN A 46 0.81 -19.40 24.51
C GLN A 46 0.38 -17.98 24.10
N SER A 47 -0.03 -17.15 25.07
CA SER A 47 -0.38 -15.75 24.84
C SER A 47 0.81 -14.97 24.31
N GLN A 48 2.01 -15.14 24.89
CA GLN A 48 3.23 -14.50 24.41
C GLN A 48 3.60 -14.95 22.98
N ASP A 49 3.49 -16.25 22.68
CA ASP A 49 3.77 -16.78 21.34
C ASP A 49 2.82 -16.20 20.28
N PHE A 50 1.53 -16.05 20.61
CA PHE A 50 0.53 -15.42 19.75
C PHE A 50 0.77 -13.92 19.59
N LEU A 51 0.97 -13.21 20.69
CA LEU A 51 1.22 -11.76 20.70
C LEU A 51 2.51 -11.40 19.95
N GLY A 52 3.50 -12.28 19.94
CA GLY A 52 4.73 -12.13 19.16
C GLY A 52 4.52 -12.11 17.63
N LYS A 53 3.31 -12.40 17.13
CA LYS A 53 2.95 -12.23 15.71
C LYS A 53 2.53 -10.80 15.36
N PHE A 54 2.39 -9.93 16.35
CA PHE A 54 1.91 -8.57 16.19
C PHE A 54 3.01 -7.55 16.50
N SER A 55 3.02 -6.45 15.77
CA SER A 55 3.83 -5.28 16.11
C SER A 55 3.20 -4.49 17.26
N ALA A 56 4.00 -3.65 17.94
CA ALA A 56 3.50 -2.76 19.00
C ALA A 56 2.31 -1.88 18.57
N HIS A 57 2.31 -1.41 17.32
CA HIS A 57 1.22 -0.62 16.74
C HIS A 57 0.36 -1.49 15.80
N ASN A 58 -0.14 -2.62 16.31
CA ASN A 58 -0.97 -3.52 15.51
C ASN A 58 -2.40 -3.01 15.35
N THR A 59 -3.04 -3.41 14.25
CA THR A 59 -4.40 -3.03 13.86
C THR A 59 -5.47 -3.47 14.86
N PHE A 60 -5.22 -4.51 15.65
CA PHE A 60 -6.19 -5.09 16.59
C PHE A 60 -6.01 -4.55 18.01
N HIS A 61 -5.08 -3.62 18.22
CA HIS A 61 -4.80 -2.97 19.50
C HIS A 61 -4.50 -3.96 20.64
N PHE A 62 -3.95 -5.14 20.33
CA PHE A 62 -3.46 -6.04 21.35
C PHE A 62 -2.28 -5.42 22.10
N ASN A 63 -2.29 -5.50 23.43
CA ASN A 63 -1.09 -5.29 24.23
C ASN A 63 -0.13 -6.45 23.94
N VAL A 64 0.94 -6.18 23.18
CA VAL A 64 1.92 -7.21 22.76
C VAL A 64 2.96 -7.56 23.82
N SER A 65 2.93 -6.88 24.98
CA SER A 65 3.86 -7.13 26.08
C SER A 65 3.16 -7.06 27.44
N PRO A 66 2.17 -7.95 27.70
CA PRO A 66 1.54 -8.03 29.00
C PRO A 66 2.53 -8.55 30.05
N VAL A 67 2.53 -7.90 31.20
CA VAL A 67 3.38 -8.15 32.36
C VAL A 67 2.54 -8.62 33.54
N THR A 68 1.36 -8.03 33.77
CA THR A 68 0.51 -8.39 34.92
C THR A 68 -0.58 -9.41 34.56
N GLU A 69 -1.11 -10.10 35.56
CA GLU A 69 -2.17 -11.08 35.36
C GLU A 69 -3.46 -10.43 34.82
N GLU A 70 -3.78 -9.22 35.27
CA GLU A 70 -4.91 -8.44 34.75
C GLU A 70 -4.75 -8.14 33.26
N GLU A 71 -3.54 -7.87 32.79
CA GLU A 71 -3.26 -7.64 31.36
C GLU A 71 -3.45 -8.91 30.53
N PHE A 72 -3.06 -10.06 31.08
CA PHE A 72 -3.32 -11.36 30.45
C PHE A 72 -4.81 -11.71 30.40
N ILE A 73 -5.59 -11.36 31.44
CA ILE A 73 -7.04 -11.54 31.46
C ILE A 73 -7.73 -10.60 30.46
N ALA A 74 -7.33 -9.33 30.41
CA ALA A 74 -7.83 -8.39 29.42
C ALA A 74 -7.52 -8.85 27.99
N PHE A 75 -6.32 -9.38 27.76
CA PHE A 75 -5.98 -10.02 26.49
C PHE A 75 -6.91 -11.20 26.15
N ALA A 76 -7.19 -12.09 27.11
CA ALA A 76 -8.11 -13.21 26.89
C ALA A 76 -9.51 -12.73 26.45
N SER A 77 -10.04 -11.70 27.11
CA SER A 77 -11.33 -11.11 26.75
C SER A 77 -11.33 -10.55 25.32
N ASN A 78 -10.27 -9.82 24.95
CA ASN A 78 -10.13 -9.28 23.59
C ASN A 78 -9.92 -10.39 22.55
N LEU A 79 -9.23 -11.48 22.92
CA LEU A 79 -9.00 -12.63 22.06
C LEU A 79 -10.32 -13.37 21.76
N CYS A 80 -11.23 -13.49 22.72
CA CYS A 80 -12.56 -14.04 22.47
C CYS A 80 -13.30 -13.23 21.39
N GLU A 81 -13.40 -11.91 21.54
CA GLU A 81 -14.03 -11.06 20.51
C GLU A 81 -13.33 -11.21 19.15
N PHE A 82 -12.00 -11.30 19.14
CA PHE A 82 -11.20 -11.44 17.93
C PHE A 82 -11.51 -12.73 17.16
N VAL A 83 -11.65 -13.85 17.89
CA VAL A 83 -11.97 -15.16 17.32
C VAL A 83 -13.44 -15.24 16.93
N ASP A 84 -14.36 -14.84 17.80
CA ASP A 84 -15.80 -14.95 17.59
C ASP A 84 -16.27 -14.15 16.36
N ASN A 85 -15.63 -13.02 16.10
CA ASN A 85 -15.94 -12.17 14.96
C ASN A 85 -15.08 -12.44 13.72
N ASP A 86 -14.25 -13.48 13.72
CA ASP A 86 -13.34 -13.83 12.62
C ASP A 86 -12.58 -12.60 12.08
N LYS A 87 -11.99 -11.81 13.00
CA LYS A 87 -11.41 -10.50 12.66
C LYS A 87 -10.29 -10.60 11.62
N ILE A 88 -9.60 -11.74 11.51
CA ILE A 88 -8.58 -11.95 10.47
C ILE A 88 -9.23 -11.92 9.10
N SER A 89 -10.26 -12.73 8.86
CA SER A 89 -10.93 -12.79 7.56
C SER A 89 -11.63 -11.48 7.22
N GLU A 90 -12.27 -10.84 8.21
CA GLU A 90 -12.92 -9.53 8.03
C GLU A 90 -11.92 -8.45 7.59
N TYR A 91 -10.77 -8.37 8.26
CA TYR A 91 -9.73 -7.43 7.89
C TYR A 91 -9.04 -7.78 6.58
N GLN A 92 -8.81 -9.06 6.28
CA GLN A 92 -8.30 -9.48 4.97
C GLN A 92 -9.24 -9.01 3.85
N LYS A 93 -10.54 -9.25 4.01
CA LYS A 93 -11.58 -8.79 3.08
C LYS A 93 -11.54 -7.28 2.91
N ARG A 94 -11.62 -6.54 4.02
CA ARG A 94 -11.60 -5.06 4.02
C ARG A 94 -10.32 -4.49 3.39
N ILE A 95 -9.16 -5.02 3.75
CA ILE A 95 -7.87 -4.58 3.19
C ILE A 95 -7.80 -4.90 1.70
N SER A 96 -8.30 -6.07 1.30
CA SER A 96 -8.33 -6.50 -0.11
C SER A 96 -9.18 -5.60 -0.99
N GLY A 97 -10.37 -5.22 -0.54
CA GLY A 97 -11.18 -4.22 -1.23
C GLY A 97 -10.48 -2.86 -1.32
N ARG A 98 -9.82 -2.42 -0.23
CA ARG A 98 -9.17 -1.10 -0.18
C ARG A 98 -7.99 -0.97 -1.14
N TYR A 99 -7.03 -1.90 -1.15
CA TYR A 99 -5.91 -1.77 -2.09
C TYR A 99 -6.38 -1.90 -3.54
N THR A 100 -7.39 -2.74 -3.80
CA THR A 100 -7.95 -2.94 -5.13
C THR A 100 -8.59 -1.66 -5.65
N ASP A 101 -9.40 -0.97 -4.84
CA ASP A 101 -9.96 0.34 -5.16
C ASP A 101 -8.86 1.38 -5.47
N ILE A 102 -7.79 1.43 -4.65
CA ILE A 102 -6.67 2.36 -4.89
C ILE A 102 -5.97 2.05 -6.22
N ILE A 103 -5.67 0.77 -6.50
CA ILE A 103 -5.01 0.36 -7.74
C ILE A 103 -5.86 0.70 -8.96
N PHE A 104 -7.17 0.45 -8.93
CA PHE A 104 -8.06 0.80 -10.04
C PHE A 104 -8.22 2.30 -10.22
N ARG A 105 -8.26 3.08 -9.14
CA ARG A 105 -8.25 4.54 -9.24
C ARG A 105 -6.96 5.04 -9.88
N ILE A 106 -5.81 4.53 -9.46
CA ILE A 106 -4.52 4.87 -10.09
C ILE A 106 -4.57 4.52 -11.58
N SER A 107 -5.00 3.30 -11.94
CA SER A 107 -5.10 2.87 -13.33
C SER A 107 -5.96 3.80 -14.17
N LYS A 108 -7.14 4.19 -13.65
CA LYS A 108 -8.03 5.13 -14.31
C LYS A 108 -7.39 6.51 -14.51
N GLU A 109 -6.87 7.12 -13.45
CA GLU A 109 -6.27 8.46 -13.52
C GLU A 109 -5.05 8.50 -14.44
N VAL A 110 -4.22 7.45 -14.41
CA VAL A 110 -3.07 7.30 -15.32
C VAL A 110 -3.52 7.04 -16.76
N GLY A 111 -4.58 6.27 -16.96
CA GLY A 111 -5.22 6.08 -18.26
C GLY A 111 -5.73 7.40 -18.86
N ASP A 112 -6.41 8.21 -18.05
CA ASP A 112 -6.88 9.54 -18.46
C ASP A 112 -5.71 10.49 -18.75
N LEU A 113 -4.62 10.41 -17.98
CA LEU A 113 -3.42 11.21 -18.19
C LEU A 113 -2.69 10.83 -19.50
N THR A 114 -2.51 9.54 -19.76
CA THR A 114 -1.85 9.03 -20.99
C THR A 114 -2.71 9.22 -22.23
N ARG A 115 -4.04 9.26 -22.10
CA ARG A 115 -4.91 9.69 -23.20
C ARG A 115 -4.63 11.14 -23.62
N ARG A 116 -4.40 12.04 -22.65
CA ARG A 116 -4.02 13.43 -22.94
C ARG A 116 -2.63 13.54 -23.56
N GLU A 117 -1.69 12.68 -23.18
CA GLU A 117 -0.38 12.55 -23.86
C GLU A 117 -0.57 12.23 -25.35
N GLY A 118 -1.51 11.33 -25.70
CA GLY A 118 -1.85 11.03 -27.09
C GLY A 118 -2.32 12.25 -27.89
N ASP A 119 -3.04 13.18 -27.25
CA ASP A 119 -3.44 14.45 -27.87
C ASP A 119 -2.24 15.40 -28.05
N ILE A 120 -1.28 15.41 -27.12
CA ILE A 120 -0.01 16.12 -27.30
C ILE A 120 0.78 15.57 -28.49
N GLY A 121 0.79 14.25 -28.69
CA GLY A 121 1.42 13.64 -29.87
C GLY A 121 0.86 14.16 -31.19
N LYS A 122 -0.47 14.39 -31.26
CA LYS A 122 -1.10 15.02 -32.43
C LYS A 122 -0.64 16.46 -32.60
N THR A 123 -0.67 17.25 -31.52
CA THR A 123 -0.20 18.64 -31.54
C THR A 123 1.26 18.74 -32.01
N ILE A 124 2.13 17.82 -31.58
CA ILE A 124 3.54 17.78 -32.03
C ILE A 124 3.62 17.51 -33.54
N ASN A 125 2.81 16.58 -34.05
CA ASN A 125 2.77 16.29 -35.50
C ASN A 125 2.26 17.49 -36.30
N ASP A 126 1.23 18.17 -35.80
CA ASP A 126 0.69 19.38 -36.44
C ASP A 126 1.75 20.50 -36.46
N ILE A 127 2.51 20.69 -35.37
CA ILE A 127 3.61 21.67 -35.33
C ILE A 127 4.74 21.28 -36.31
N ASN A 128 5.11 19.99 -36.37
CA ASN A 128 6.12 19.53 -37.32
C ASN A 128 5.68 19.76 -38.77
N HIS A 129 4.40 19.52 -39.07
CA HIS A 129 3.85 19.80 -40.39
C HIS A 129 3.90 21.30 -40.72
N ASP A 130 3.50 22.16 -39.78
CA ASP A 130 3.63 23.61 -39.90
C ASP A 130 5.10 24.04 -40.14
N PHE A 131 6.06 23.32 -39.56
CA PHE A 131 7.49 23.57 -39.78
C PHE A 131 7.97 23.12 -41.17
N GLU A 132 7.39 22.09 -41.75
CA GLU A 132 7.71 21.68 -43.13
C GLU A 132 7.12 22.65 -44.15
N GLU A 133 5.92 23.19 -43.90
CA GLU A 133 5.23 24.08 -44.83
C GLU A 133 5.75 25.53 -44.82
N ARG A 134 6.35 25.98 -43.71
CA ARG A 134 6.81 27.36 -43.56
C ARG A 134 8.25 27.55 -44.02
N ASN A 135 8.49 28.63 -44.77
CA ASN A 135 9.84 29.04 -45.14
C ASN A 135 10.46 29.93 -44.03
N PHE A 136 11.28 29.33 -43.17
CA PHE A 136 11.93 30.01 -42.05
C PHE A 136 13.12 30.84 -42.51
N ALA A 137 12.87 32.11 -42.84
CA ALA A 137 13.89 33.16 -43.03
C ALA A 137 15.09 32.80 -43.94
N GLY A 138 14.98 31.77 -44.80
CA GLY A 138 16.02 31.32 -45.72
C GLY A 138 17.25 30.63 -45.10
N VAL A 139 17.48 30.74 -43.79
CA VAL A 139 18.67 30.21 -43.10
C VAL A 139 18.39 28.88 -42.37
N ILE A 140 17.16 28.69 -41.88
CA ILE A 140 16.74 27.47 -41.19
C ILE A 140 16.19 26.49 -42.22
N ARG A 141 16.84 25.33 -42.32
CA ARG A 141 16.49 24.26 -43.26
C ARG A 141 15.47 23.27 -42.69
N GLU A 142 15.49 23.04 -41.38
CA GLU A 142 14.61 22.07 -40.73
C GLU A 142 14.43 22.43 -39.24
N ILE A 143 13.19 22.35 -38.76
CA ILE A 143 12.87 22.31 -37.34
C ILE A 143 12.00 21.08 -37.13
N ALA A 144 12.34 20.24 -36.16
CA ALA A 144 11.57 19.06 -35.82
C ALA A 144 11.47 18.89 -34.30
N LEU A 145 10.31 18.42 -33.84
CA LEU A 145 10.03 18.00 -32.47
C LEU A 145 9.79 16.48 -32.44
N ARG A 146 10.19 15.85 -31.34
CA ARG A 146 9.82 14.46 -31.06
C ARG A 146 9.50 14.25 -29.58
N PRO A 147 8.46 13.47 -29.24
CA PRO A 147 8.25 12.99 -27.89
C PRO A 147 9.15 11.76 -27.62
N LEU A 148 9.72 11.69 -26.43
CA LEU A 148 10.37 10.52 -25.86
C LEU A 148 9.60 10.06 -24.63
N LYS A 149 9.75 8.79 -24.26
CA LYS A 149 9.17 8.26 -23.02
C LYS A 149 9.70 9.02 -21.81
N SER A 150 8.84 9.20 -20.80
CA SER A 150 9.24 9.76 -19.52
C SER A 150 10.36 8.96 -18.86
N ASN A 151 11.29 9.68 -18.22
CA ASN A 151 12.30 9.12 -17.31
C ASN A 151 11.91 9.30 -15.84
N ASP A 152 10.73 9.86 -15.57
CA ASP A 152 10.21 10.09 -14.23
C ASP A 152 9.86 8.77 -13.54
N GLN A 153 10.52 8.51 -12.41
CA GLN A 153 10.39 7.21 -11.73
C GLN A 153 8.98 6.98 -11.16
N LEU A 154 8.32 8.04 -10.68
CA LEU A 154 6.97 7.95 -10.15
C LEU A 154 5.99 7.67 -11.28
N MET A 155 6.12 8.36 -12.41
CA MET A 155 5.30 8.13 -13.60
C MET A 155 5.49 6.71 -14.15
N ILE A 156 6.73 6.22 -14.24
CA ILE A 156 7.03 4.85 -14.68
C ILE A 156 6.38 3.83 -13.74
N LEU A 157 6.40 4.06 -12.43
CA LEU A 157 5.73 3.19 -11.46
C LEU A 157 4.21 3.19 -11.66
N LEU A 158 3.62 4.36 -11.88
CA LEU A 158 2.18 4.49 -12.10
C LEU A 158 1.70 3.84 -13.39
N LEU A 159 2.50 3.92 -14.47
CA LEU A 159 2.25 3.16 -15.70
C LEU A 159 2.28 1.65 -15.44
N ARG A 160 3.27 1.16 -14.68
CA ARG A 160 3.32 -0.26 -14.30
C ARG A 160 2.12 -0.70 -13.46
N ILE A 161 1.62 0.18 -12.58
CA ILE A 161 0.41 -0.08 -11.79
C ILE A 161 -0.82 -0.17 -12.69
N ARG A 162 -0.95 0.74 -13.66
CA ARG A 162 -2.03 0.72 -14.65
C ARG A 162 -2.01 -0.60 -15.43
N ASP A 163 -0.88 -0.95 -16.04
CA ASP A 163 -0.73 -2.16 -16.86
C ASP A 163 -1.05 -3.41 -16.04
N PHE A 164 -0.54 -3.47 -14.80
CA PHE A 164 -0.84 -4.54 -13.86
C PHE A 164 -2.34 -4.64 -13.52
N ALA A 165 -3.02 -3.51 -13.34
CA ALA A 165 -4.45 -3.49 -13.06
C ALA A 165 -5.29 -3.97 -14.25
N GLU A 166 -4.91 -3.59 -15.48
CA GLU A 166 -5.56 -4.02 -16.71
C GLU A 166 -5.41 -5.53 -16.93
N GLU A 167 -4.20 -6.06 -16.71
CA GLU A 167 -3.91 -7.51 -16.79
C GLU A 167 -4.68 -8.33 -15.75
N ASN A 168 -5.00 -7.75 -14.59
CA ASN A 168 -5.53 -8.48 -13.43
C ASN A 168 -6.91 -7.99 -12.97
N GLN A 169 -7.68 -7.34 -13.84
CA GLN A 169 -8.96 -6.71 -13.50
C GLN A 169 -9.98 -7.64 -12.80
N PHE A 170 -9.93 -8.95 -13.09
CA PHE A 170 -10.83 -9.96 -12.49
C PHE A 170 -10.09 -10.92 -11.53
N ASN A 171 -8.78 -10.74 -11.37
CA ASN A 171 -7.93 -11.65 -10.61
C ASN A 171 -7.26 -10.97 -9.40
N MET A 172 -7.92 -9.97 -8.83
CA MET A 172 -7.43 -9.17 -7.71
C MET A 172 -8.57 -8.88 -6.73
N GLY A 173 -8.27 -8.77 -5.44
CA GLY A 173 -9.23 -8.43 -4.40
C GLY A 173 -9.59 -9.63 -3.52
N GLU A 174 -10.85 -9.74 -3.13
CA GLU A 174 -11.28 -10.72 -2.13
C GLU A 174 -10.99 -12.17 -2.56
N MET A 175 -10.53 -12.98 -1.59
CA MET A 175 -10.43 -14.43 -1.74
C MET A 175 -11.81 -15.04 -1.50
N ASP A 176 -12.53 -15.35 -2.58
CA ASP A 176 -13.82 -16.04 -2.57
C ASP A 176 -13.69 -17.48 -3.09
N LEU A 177 -14.81 -18.24 -3.08
CA LEU A 177 -14.84 -19.63 -3.55
C LEU A 177 -14.48 -19.80 -5.05
N PHE A 178 -14.43 -18.70 -5.79
CA PHE A 178 -14.08 -18.66 -7.21
C PHE A 178 -12.68 -18.08 -7.45
N ALA A 179 -11.94 -17.77 -6.38
CA ALA A 179 -10.58 -17.29 -6.48
C ALA A 179 -9.67 -18.38 -7.04
N THR A 180 -8.88 -18.03 -8.04
CA THR A 180 -7.80 -18.89 -8.53
C THR A 180 -6.65 -18.87 -7.53
N GLU A 181 -5.83 -19.92 -7.51
CA GLU A 181 -4.62 -19.98 -6.67
C GLU A 181 -3.70 -18.76 -6.90
N SER A 182 -3.67 -18.24 -8.15
CA SER A 182 -2.90 -17.06 -8.51
C SER A 182 -3.38 -15.75 -7.89
N ARG A 183 -4.62 -15.66 -7.38
CA ARG A 183 -5.16 -14.40 -6.84
C ARG A 183 -4.38 -13.94 -5.60
N GLN A 184 -3.89 -14.88 -4.79
CA GLN A 184 -3.05 -14.54 -3.63
C GLN A 184 -1.74 -13.86 -4.06
N ASP A 185 -1.09 -14.38 -5.11
CA ASP A 185 0.15 -13.80 -5.64
C ASP A 185 -0.10 -12.44 -6.28
N VAL A 186 -1.22 -12.28 -7.01
CA VAL A 186 -1.64 -11.00 -7.58
C VAL A 186 -1.87 -9.97 -6.46
N ASN A 187 -2.57 -10.34 -5.40
CA ASN A 187 -2.82 -9.48 -4.25
C ASN A 187 -1.51 -9.06 -3.55
N ALA A 188 -0.58 -10.00 -3.36
CA ALA A 188 0.74 -9.69 -2.81
C ALA A 188 1.52 -8.71 -3.69
N LYS A 189 1.44 -8.87 -5.02
CA LYS A 189 2.04 -7.95 -5.99
C LYS A 189 1.38 -6.57 -5.97
N ALA A 190 0.05 -6.50 -5.84
CA ALA A 190 -0.69 -5.24 -5.70
C ALA A 190 -0.22 -4.45 -4.46
N VAL A 191 -0.10 -5.13 -3.31
CA VAL A 191 0.43 -4.52 -2.08
C VAL A 191 1.86 -4.02 -2.28
N LYS A 192 2.72 -4.80 -2.95
CA LYS A 192 4.10 -4.38 -3.26
C LYS A 192 4.14 -3.10 -4.10
N TYR A 193 3.25 -2.97 -5.08
CA TYR A 193 3.15 -1.73 -5.87
C TYR A 193 2.70 -0.55 -5.02
N LEU A 194 1.70 -0.71 -4.14
CA LEU A 194 1.27 0.37 -3.25
C LEU A 194 2.35 0.79 -2.25
N LEU A 195 3.12 -0.15 -1.71
CA LEU A 195 4.26 0.15 -0.86
C LEU A 195 5.33 0.95 -1.63
N ALA A 196 5.63 0.57 -2.87
CA ALA A 196 6.55 1.32 -3.73
C ALA A 196 6.03 2.72 -4.03
N PHE A 197 4.71 2.86 -4.26
CA PHE A 197 4.08 4.14 -4.51
C PHE A 197 4.13 5.05 -3.29
N MET A 198 3.81 4.54 -2.10
CA MET A 198 3.96 5.27 -0.85
C MET A 198 5.40 5.73 -0.62
N LYS A 199 6.38 4.85 -0.91
CA LYS A 199 7.79 5.24 -0.83
C LYS A 199 8.11 6.40 -1.78
N GLY A 200 7.68 6.32 -3.05
CA GLY A 200 7.87 7.40 -4.02
C GLY A 200 7.28 8.74 -3.56
N LEU A 201 6.09 8.72 -2.95
CA LEU A 201 5.46 9.92 -2.38
C LEU A 201 6.23 10.50 -1.19
N LEU A 202 6.86 9.65 -0.37
CA LEU A 202 7.70 10.08 0.75
C LEU A 202 9.05 10.63 0.30
N ASP A 203 9.62 10.06 -0.77
CA ASP A 203 10.87 10.51 -1.37
C ASP A 203 10.70 11.89 -2.05
N GLU A 204 9.49 12.21 -2.55
CA GLU A 204 9.15 13.48 -3.20
C GLU A 204 8.03 14.26 -2.47
N PRO A 205 8.20 14.69 -1.21
CA PRO A 205 7.11 15.19 -0.36
C PRO A 205 6.48 16.50 -0.85
N ASN A 206 7.19 17.26 -1.68
CA ASN A 206 6.70 18.51 -2.26
C ASN A 206 5.86 18.28 -3.54
N ARG A 207 5.91 17.09 -4.11
CA ARG A 207 5.22 16.76 -5.36
C ARG A 207 3.77 16.39 -5.09
N LYS A 208 2.89 17.37 -5.23
CA LYS A 208 1.44 17.21 -4.97
C LYS A 208 0.63 16.80 -6.19
N GLN A 209 1.16 16.98 -7.40
CA GLN A 209 0.45 16.77 -8.65
C GLN A 209 1.40 16.16 -9.68
N LEU A 210 0.82 15.34 -10.56
CA LEU A 210 1.45 14.88 -11.79
C LEU A 210 0.88 15.68 -12.96
N GLN A 211 1.75 16.09 -13.85
CA GLN A 211 1.39 16.86 -15.03
C GLN A 211 1.54 15.99 -16.29
N VAL A 212 0.88 16.40 -17.38
CA VAL A 212 1.05 15.73 -18.68
C VAL A 212 2.53 15.81 -19.12
N ALA A 213 3.24 16.89 -18.77
CA ALA A 213 4.68 17.02 -19.02
C ALA A 213 5.53 15.95 -18.31
N ASP A 214 5.01 15.27 -17.29
CA ASP A 214 5.71 14.17 -16.62
C ASP A 214 5.60 12.85 -17.41
N THR A 215 4.72 12.77 -18.42
CA THR A 215 4.45 11.54 -19.20
C THR A 215 5.39 11.36 -20.38
N PHE A 216 6.01 12.44 -20.87
CA PHE A 216 6.92 12.42 -22.00
C PHE A 216 8.04 13.44 -21.80
N LYS A 217 9.15 13.24 -22.50
CA LYS A 217 10.21 14.24 -22.65
C LYS A 217 10.14 14.79 -24.07
N LEU A 218 10.19 16.11 -24.24
CA LEU A 218 10.20 16.73 -25.56
C LEU A 218 11.64 17.00 -25.97
N GLU A 219 12.00 16.62 -27.19
CA GLU A 219 13.26 17.02 -27.82
C GLU A 219 12.97 17.77 -29.11
N PHE A 220 13.85 18.72 -29.43
CA PHE A 220 13.82 19.45 -30.69
C PHE A 220 15.15 19.29 -31.43
N ARG A 221 15.12 19.51 -32.73
CA ARG A 221 16.29 19.57 -33.60
C ARG A 221 16.11 20.73 -34.56
N ILE A 222 17.16 21.53 -34.71
CA ILE A 222 17.20 22.65 -35.66
C ILE A 222 18.41 22.44 -36.57
N LYS A 223 18.18 22.55 -37.88
CA LYS A 223 19.23 22.62 -38.89
C LYS A 223 19.24 24.01 -39.50
N GLU A 224 20.35 24.71 -39.34
CA GLU A 224 20.60 26.04 -39.89
C GLU A 224 21.81 25.97 -40.80
N ASN A 225 21.62 26.14 -42.12
CA ASN A 225 22.67 25.94 -43.13
C ASN A 225 23.46 24.62 -42.94
N ASP A 226 24.73 24.73 -42.50
CA ASP A 226 25.66 23.61 -42.26
C ASP A 226 25.76 23.23 -40.77
N ASN A 227 24.98 23.88 -39.90
CA ASN A 227 24.91 23.62 -38.47
C ASN A 227 23.66 22.79 -38.14
N ASP A 228 23.84 21.72 -37.36
CA ASP A 228 22.77 20.84 -36.89
C ASP A 228 22.91 20.68 -35.38
N THR A 229 21.89 21.11 -34.63
CA THR A 229 21.92 21.02 -33.17
C THR A 229 21.88 19.57 -32.66
N GLY A 230 21.52 18.61 -33.51
CA GLY A 230 21.06 17.31 -33.07
C GLY A 230 19.77 17.41 -32.25
N TRP A 231 19.39 16.30 -31.62
CA TRP A 231 18.24 16.28 -30.71
C TRP A 231 18.65 16.75 -29.32
N VAL A 232 17.95 17.79 -28.83
CA VAL A 232 18.28 18.47 -27.58
C VAL A 232 17.01 18.81 -26.80
N GLU A 233 17.13 18.94 -25.47
CA GLU A 233 16.02 19.20 -24.52
C GLU A 233 15.80 20.68 -24.20
N LYS A 234 16.84 21.51 -24.29
CA LYS A 234 16.77 22.95 -24.04
C LYS A 234 17.56 23.72 -25.08
N ILE A 235 16.89 24.65 -25.74
CA ILE A 235 17.52 25.51 -26.73
C ILE A 235 18.27 26.59 -25.95
N ALA A 236 19.55 26.38 -25.63
CA ALA A 236 20.33 27.42 -24.97
C ALA A 236 20.93 28.42 -25.98
N ASN A 237 21.24 27.97 -27.20
CA ASN A 237 22.00 28.74 -28.19
C ASN A 237 21.55 28.41 -29.63
N VAL A 238 20.48 29.05 -30.13
CA VAL A 238 20.34 29.28 -31.58
C VAL A 238 20.33 30.78 -31.79
N GLY A 239 21.22 31.24 -32.66
CA GLY A 239 21.51 32.65 -32.92
C GLY A 239 22.99 32.95 -32.72
N SER A 240 23.66 33.42 -33.77
CA SER A 240 24.94 34.10 -33.64
C SER A 240 24.72 35.41 -32.87
N ASP A 241 25.29 35.57 -31.68
CA ASP A 241 25.58 36.82 -30.93
C ASP A 241 24.70 38.08 -31.13
N GLY A 242 23.41 37.96 -31.47
CA GLY A 242 22.62 39.12 -31.85
C GLY A 242 21.21 38.87 -32.38
N THR A 243 20.54 37.80 -31.99
CA THR A 243 19.09 37.70 -32.24
C THR A 243 18.40 37.19 -30.99
N ASP A 244 17.61 38.08 -30.38
CA ASP A 244 16.86 37.85 -29.15
C ASP A 244 15.93 36.64 -29.26
N ILE A 245 15.91 35.85 -28.20
CA ILE A 245 15.04 34.69 -27.99
C ILE A 245 13.60 35.21 -27.79
N LEU A 246 12.67 34.79 -28.64
CA LEU A 246 11.21 34.94 -28.45
C LEU A 246 10.63 33.79 -27.61
#